data_AF-V9VXB3-F1
#
_entry.id   AF-V9VXB3-F1
#
_cell.length_a   1.000
_cell.length_b   1.000
_cell.length_c   1.000
_cell.angle_alpha   90.00
_cell.angle_beta   90.00
_cell.angle_gamma   90.00
#
_symmetry.space_group_name_H-M   'P 1'
#
loop_
_entity.id
_entity.type
_entity.pdbx_description
1 polymer ?
#
loop_
_entity_poly.entity_id
_entity_poly.type
_entity_poly.pdbx_seq_one_letter_code
_entity_poly.pdbx_strand_id
1 'polypeptide(L)'
;MRQGTVKERVTPHVPFQANNIYVLKRAAVNGAGIAFLPKVIVETELRSGALVHLNAFEDAAPFKLYLLRASQKHLPARIQAAWHFFAVV
;
A
#
# COMPACT_ATOMS: atom_id res chain seq x y z
N MET A 1 -16.35 -9.00 -4.34
CA MET A 1 -16.65 -8.13 -3.18
C MET A 1 -17.41 -8.97 -2.17
N ARG A 2 -16.80 -9.36 -1.04
CA ARG A 2 -17.57 -9.85 0.10
C ARG A 2 -18.01 -8.61 0.88
N GLN A 3 -19.32 -8.45 1.05
CA GLN A 3 -19.89 -7.39 1.86
C GLN A 3 -19.67 -7.75 3.34
N GLY A 4 -18.53 -7.35 3.89
CA GLY A 4 -18.43 -7.17 5.34
C GLY A 4 -19.40 -6.05 5.72
N THR A 5 -20.33 -6.33 6.63
CA THR A 5 -21.23 -5.31 7.17
C THR A 5 -20.35 -4.30 7.91
N VAL A 6 -20.12 -3.12 7.34
CA VAL A 6 -19.38 -2.03 8.01
C VAL A 6 -20.15 -1.69 9.28
N LYS A 7 -19.65 -2.16 10.43
CA LYS A 7 -20.33 -1.98 11.72
C LYS A 7 -20.24 -0.54 12.20
N GLU A 8 -19.16 0.17 11.87
CA GLU A 8 -18.95 1.57 12.27
C GLU A 8 -17.81 2.21 11.45
N ARG A 9 -17.94 3.49 11.11
CA ARG A 9 -16.85 4.26 10.49
C ARG A 9 -16.10 5.03 11.58
N VAL A 10 -14.89 4.59 11.90
CA VAL A 10 -14.04 5.26 12.88
C VAL A 10 -13.21 6.35 12.20
N THR A 11 -13.24 7.58 12.73
CA THR A 11 -12.28 8.63 12.38
C THR A 11 -11.35 8.82 13.57
N PRO A 12 -10.19 8.14 13.60
CA PRO A 12 -9.31 8.18 14.76
C PRO A 12 -8.69 9.57 14.93
N HIS A 13 -8.60 10.04 16.16
CA HIS A 13 -7.72 11.16 16.49
C HIS A 13 -6.27 10.66 16.46
N VAL A 14 -5.54 11.04 15.42
CA VAL A 14 -4.17 10.55 15.18
C VAL A 14 -3.14 11.59 15.65
N PRO A 15 -2.14 11.18 16.46
CA PRO A 15 -1.11 12.09 16.97
C PRO A 15 -0.08 12.49 15.89
N PHE A 16 -0.05 11.77 14.77
CA PHE A 16 0.88 12.01 13.67
C PHE A 16 0.22 11.73 12.33
N GLN A 17 0.41 12.65 11.37
CA GLN A 17 -0.10 12.53 10.01
C GLN A 17 0.99 12.91 9.02
N ALA A 18 1.09 12.16 7.92
CA ALA A 18 1.99 12.46 6.82
C ALA A 18 1.38 12.02 5.50
N ASN A 19 1.74 12.72 4.43
CA ASN A 19 1.37 12.37 3.06
C ASN A 19 2.39 11.44 2.38
N ASN A 20 3.34 10.88 3.14
CA ASN A 20 4.37 9.98 2.64
C ASN A 20 4.44 8.73 3.52
N ILE A 21 4.34 7.57 2.88
CA ILE A 21 4.26 6.29 3.56
C ILE A 21 5.55 5.85 4.24
N TYR A 22 6.71 6.27 3.74
CA TYR A 22 8.00 5.96 4.35
C TYR A 22 8.20 6.72 5.67
N VAL A 23 7.61 7.91 5.79
CA VAL A 23 7.60 8.68 7.04
C VAL A 23 6.72 7.99 8.08
N LEU A 24 5.52 7.54 7.68
CA LEU A 24 4.63 6.76 8.55
C LEU A 24 5.26 5.43 8.98
N LYS A 25 5.91 4.72 8.06
CA LYS A 25 6.67 3.50 8.36
C LYS A 25 7.75 3.77 9.41
N ARG A 26 8.55 4.83 9.23
CA ARG A 26 9.58 5.18 10.20
C ARG A 26 8.98 5.48 11.57
N ALA A 27 7.89 6.24 11.63
CA ALA A 27 7.20 6.52 12.89
C ALA A 27 6.72 5.23 13.58
N ALA A 28 6.09 4.30 12.83
CA ALA A 28 5.62 3.03 13.35
C ALA A 28 6.77 2.15 13.89
N VAL A 29 7.87 2.03 13.14
CA VAL A 29 9.07 1.28 13.56
C VAL A 29 9.69 1.86 14.85
N ASN A 30 9.58 3.17 15.05
CA ASN A 30 10.06 3.85 16.27
C ASN A 30 9.00 3.88 17.39
N GLY A 31 7.91 3.12 17.28
CA GLY A 31 6.93 2.97 18.36
C GLY A 31 5.91 4.10 18.47
N ALA A 32 5.72 4.93 17.44
CA ALA A 32 4.73 6.01 17.46
C ALA A 32 3.26 5.52 17.48
N GLY A 33 3.02 4.21 17.34
CA GLY A 33 1.71 3.58 17.41
C GLY A 33 1.40 2.68 16.22
N ILE A 34 0.11 2.58 15.89
CA ILE A 34 -0.41 1.72 14.81
C ILE A 34 -0.46 2.53 13.50
N ALA A 35 -0.07 1.91 12.39
CA ALA A 35 -0.14 2.51 11.06
C ALA A 35 -0.74 1.55 10.03
N PHE A 36 -1.52 2.08 9.10
CA PHE A 36 -2.04 1.33 7.95
C PHE A 36 -1.08 1.48 6.77
N LEU A 37 -0.33 0.41 6.47
CA LEU A 37 0.76 0.40 5.49
C LEU A 37 0.64 -0.81 4.56
N PRO A 38 0.82 -0.65 3.23
CA PRO A 38 0.89 -1.79 2.31
C PRO A 38 2.01 -2.74 2.70
N LYS A 39 1.66 -4.03 2.76
CA LYS A 39 2.56 -5.10 3.21
C LYS A 39 3.90 -5.11 2.46
N VAL A 40 3.89 -4.83 1.15
CA VAL A 40 5.09 -4.78 0.30
C VAL A 40 6.16 -3.79 0.80
N ILE A 41 5.77 -2.74 1.53
CA ILE A 41 6.69 -1.69 2.00
C ILE A 41 7.31 -2.07 3.36
N VAL A 42 6.69 -3.00 4.10
CA VAL A 42 7.05 -3.36 5.48
C VAL A 42 7.48 -4.82 5.63
N GLU A 43 7.70 -5.55 4.53
CA GLU A 43 8.04 -6.98 4.59
C GLU A 43 9.30 -7.26 5.42
N THR A 44 10.31 -6.40 5.32
CA THR A 44 11.56 -6.54 6.08
C THR A 44 11.31 -6.45 7.57
N GLU A 45 10.51 -5.47 8.01
CA GLU A 45 10.21 -5.23 9.42
C GLU A 45 9.26 -6.26 9.99
N LEU A 46 8.33 -6.77 9.18
CA LEU A 46 7.49 -7.91 9.56
C LEU A 46 8.34 -9.18 9.73
N ARG A 47 9.33 -9.41 8.85
CA ARG A 47 10.22 -10.57 8.91
C ARG A 47 11.17 -10.50 10.09
N SER A 48 11.68 -9.32 10.42
CA SER A 48 12.59 -9.13 11.57
C SER A 48 11.85 -9.02 12.91
N GLY A 49 10.53 -8.87 12.90
CA GLY A 49 9.73 -8.63 14.10
C GLY A 49 9.77 -7.17 14.60
N ALA A 50 10.41 -6.26 13.87
CA ALA A 50 10.38 -4.82 14.17
C ALA A 50 8.97 -4.21 14.01
N LEU A 51 8.11 -4.85 13.21
CA LEU A 51 6.68 -4.57 13.15
C LEU A 51 5.90 -5.88 13.31
N VAL A 52 4.70 -5.78 13.86
CA VAL A 52 3.76 -6.90 14.00
C VAL A 52 2.48 -6.57 13.23
N HIS A 53 1.98 -7.53 12.44
CA HIS A 53 0.72 -7.38 11.73
C HIS A 53 -0.47 -7.63 12.66
N LEU A 54 -1.44 -6.70 12.66
CA LEU A 54 -2.65 -6.79 13.48
C LEU A 54 -3.79 -7.44 12.68
N ASN A 55 -4.05 -8.73 12.92
CA ASN A 55 -5.09 -9.49 12.20
C ASN A 55 -6.54 -9.11 12.57
N ALA A 56 -6.73 -8.25 13.57
CA ALA A 56 -8.05 -7.83 14.07
C ALA A 56 -8.75 -6.82 13.15
N PHE A 57 -8.04 -6.27 12.16
CA PHE A 57 -8.58 -5.28 11.24
C PHE A 57 -8.79 -5.94 9.88
N GLU A 58 -10.00 -5.81 9.34
CA GLU A 58 -10.26 -6.21 7.97
C GLU A 58 -9.45 -5.27 7.06
N ASP A 59 -8.55 -5.86 6.27
CA ASP A 59 -7.73 -5.13 5.33
C ASP A 59 -8.64 -4.30 4.41
N ALA A 60 -8.27 -3.05 4.13
CA ALA A 60 -8.95 -2.32 3.08
C ALA A 60 -8.89 -3.15 1.79
N ALA A 61 -9.88 -2.98 0.90
CA ALA A 61 -9.95 -3.72 -0.36
C ALA A 61 -8.55 -3.83 -1.00
N PRO A 62 -8.16 -5.02 -1.53
CA PRO A 62 -6.80 -5.30 -1.94
C PRO A 62 -6.22 -4.16 -2.78
N PHE A 63 -5.04 -3.67 -2.40
CA PHE A 63 -4.37 -2.59 -3.12
C PHE A 63 -4.04 -3.07 -4.53
N LYS A 64 -4.64 -2.45 -5.54
CA LYS A 64 -4.40 -2.79 -6.95
C LYS A 64 -3.33 -1.87 -7.52
N LEU A 65 -2.26 -2.47 -8.03
CA LEU A 65 -1.26 -1.77 -8.81
C LEU A 65 -1.69 -1.76 -10.27
N TYR A 66 -1.63 -0.60 -10.92
CA TYR A 66 -2.03 -0.42 -12.31
C TYR A 66 -0.85 0.10 -13.13
N LEU A 67 -0.62 -0.51 -14.28
CA LEU A 67 0.23 0.06 -15.31
C LEU A 67 -0.64 0.89 -16.26
N LEU A 68 -0.46 2.21 -16.25
CA LEU A 68 -1.26 3.14 -17.05
C LEU A 68 -0.39 3.84 -18.08
N ARG A 69 -0.96 4.10 -19.26
CA ARG A 69 -0.38 4.96 -20.29
C ARG A 69 -1.47 5.74 -21.02
N ALA A 70 -1.09 6.85 -21.63
CA ALA A 70 -1.98 7.55 -22.55
C ALA A 70 -2.34 6.64 -23.75
N SER A 71 -3.59 6.72 -24.19
CA SER A 71 -3.99 6.11 -25.46
C SER A 71 -3.34 6.86 -26.62
N GLN A 72 -2.61 6.14 -27.46
CA GLN A 72 -1.87 6.71 -28.59
C GLN A 72 -1.94 5.76 -29.77
N LYS A 73 -2.08 6.30 -30.99
CA LYS A 73 -2.17 5.53 -32.23
C LYS A 73 -0.86 4.83 -32.59
N HIS A 74 0.27 5.48 -32.32
CA HIS A 74 1.61 4.92 -32.55
C HIS A 74 2.41 4.99 -31.25
N LEU A 75 2.77 3.82 -30.71
CA LEU A 75 3.54 3.72 -29.48
C LEU A 75 5.04 3.63 -29.82
N PRO A 76 5.90 4.55 -29.34
CA PRO A 76 7.33 4.46 -29.58
C PRO A 76 7.93 3.15 -29.05
N ALA A 77 8.92 2.59 -29.76
CA ALA A 77 9.52 1.29 -29.42
C ALA A 77 10.02 1.21 -27.96
N ARG A 78 10.61 2.30 -27.42
CA ARG A 78 11.05 2.37 -26.02
C ARG A 78 9.91 2.17 -25.01
N ILE A 79 8.71 2.67 -25.32
CA ILE A 79 7.54 2.53 -24.46
C ILE A 79 6.93 1.14 -24.61
N GLN A 80 6.94 0.56 -25.82
CA GLN A 80 6.57 -0.84 -26.02
C GLN A 80 7.46 -1.76 -25.19
N ALA A 81 8.78 -1.57 -25.25
CA ALA A 81 9.73 -2.36 -24.48
C ALA A 81 9.48 -2.27 -22.96
N ALA A 82 9.32 -1.05 -22.42
CA ALA A 82 8.99 -0.87 -21.01
C ALA A 82 7.63 -1.48 -20.63
N TRP A 83 6.61 -1.31 -21.49
CA TRP A 83 5.29 -1.88 -21.26
C TRP A 83 5.34 -3.40 -21.21
N HIS A 84 6.00 -4.05 -22.19
CA HIS A 84 6.18 -5.49 -22.20
C HIS A 84 6.94 -5.99 -20.97
N PHE A 85 7.94 -5.24 -20.50
CA PHE A 85 8.68 -5.60 -19.30
C PHE A 85 7.78 -5.61 -18.05
N PHE A 86 6.94 -4.59 -17.86
CA PHE A 86 6.11 -4.47 -16.65
C PHE A 86 4.75 -5.22 -16.72
N ALA A 87 4.20 -5.46 -17.91
CA ALA A 87 2.86 -6.05 -18.07
C ALA A 87 2.80 -7.58 -17.95
N VAL A 88 3.95 -8.26 -17.85
CA VAL A 88 4.04 -9.74 -17.82
C VAL A 88 4.18 -10.28 -16.39
N VAL A 89 4.05 -9.41 -15.37
CA VAL A 89 4.03 -9.80 -13.95
C VAL A 89 2.66 -10.36 -13.55
#